data_AF-A0A427TGI6-F1
#
_entry.id   AF-A0A427TGI6-F1
#
_cell.length_a   1.000
_cell.length_b   1.000
_cell.length_c   1.000
_cell.angle_alpha   90.00
_cell.angle_beta   90.00
_cell.angle_gamma   90.00
#
_symmetry.space_group_name_H-M   'P 1'
#
loop_
_entity.id
_entity.type
_entity.pdbx_description
1 polymer ?
#
loop_
_entity_poly.entity_id
_entity_poly.type
_entity_poly.pdbx_seq_one_letter_code
_entity_poly.pdbx_strand_id
1 'polypeptide(L)' 'MELLTHWALVEADLHELYGVDAGDLALMKARPWRWLRVRIQGLLQSPDTRVHRVFFPPPPPPDPRRR' A
#
# COMPACT_ATOMS: atom_id res chain seq x y z
N MET A 1 -13.57 2.11 2.28
CA MET A 1 -12.79 3.23 2.88
C MET A 1 -11.64 2.75 3.78
N GLU A 2 -11.40 1.43 3.91
CA GLU A 2 -10.39 0.83 4.80
C GLU A 2 -8.92 1.18 4.47
N LEU A 3 -8.63 1.54 3.21
CA LEU A 3 -7.29 1.96 2.78
C LEU A 3 -6.82 3.25 3.48
N LEU A 4 -7.74 4.19 3.72
CA LEU A 4 -7.39 5.46 4.39
C LEU A 4 -7.05 5.27 5.86
N THR A 5 -7.59 4.22 6.51
CA THR A 5 -7.21 3.84 7.88
C THR A 5 -5.74 3.42 7.97
N HIS A 6 -5.18 2.93 6.86
CA HIS A 6 -3.80 2.46 6.76
C HIS A 6 -2.92 3.44 5.96
N TRP A 7 -3.30 4.72 5.88
CA TRP A 7 -2.60 5.70 5.04
C TRP A 7 -1.11 5.83 5.38
N ALA A 8 -0.74 5.73 6.66
CA ALA A 8 0.66 5.75 7.07
C ALA A 8 1.50 4.61 6.44
N LEU A 9 0.91 3.44 6.20
CA LEU A 9 1.59 2.33 5.51
C LEU A 9 1.76 2.63 4.02
N VAL A 10 0.74 3.25 3.41
CA VAL A 10 0.81 3.71 2.01
C VAL A 10 1.93 4.73 1.86
N GLU A 11 2.02 5.72 2.75
CA GLU A 11 3.08 6.73 2.72
C GLU A 11 4.46 6.12 2.89
N ALA A 12 4.64 5.22 3.86
CA ALA A 12 5.91 4.52 4.08
C ALA A 12 6.34 3.71 2.84
N ASP A 13 5.43 2.95 2.23
CA ASP A 13 5.74 2.16 1.04
C ASP A 13 5.97 3.06 -0.21
N LEU A 14 5.29 4.21 -0.33
CA LEU A 14 5.54 5.21 -1.37
C LEU A 14 6.92 5.87 -1.22
N HIS A 15 7.33 6.22 0.00
CA HIS A 15 8.66 6.75 0.30
C HIS A 15 9.73 5.72 -0.02
N GLU A 16 9.57 4.49 0.47
CA GLU A 16 10.58 3.43 0.34
C GLU A 16 10.77 2.95 -1.11
N LEU A 17 9.68 2.67 -1.83
CA LEU A 17 9.77 2.04 -3.15
C LEU A 17 9.88 3.04 -4.31
N TYR A 18 9.33 4.24 -4.14
CA TYR A 18 9.26 5.22 -5.23
C TYR A 18 9.92 6.56 -4.89
N GLY A 19 10.38 6.78 -3.65
CA GLY A 19 10.86 8.08 -3.20
C GLY A 19 9.77 9.16 -3.27
N VAL A 20 8.50 8.78 -3.13
CA VAL A 20 7.35 9.69 -3.28
C VAL A 20 6.82 10.09 -1.92
N ASP A 21 6.89 11.39 -1.63
CA ASP A 21 6.24 11.99 -0.46
C ASP A 21 4.86 12.54 -0.81
N ALA A 22 3.81 11.92 -0.25
CA ALA A 22 2.44 12.39 -0.43
C ALA A 22 2.17 13.73 0.31
N GLY A 23 3.02 14.09 1.27
CA GLY A 23 2.99 15.38 1.95
C GLY A 23 3.61 16.53 1.12
N ASP A 24 4.37 16.22 0.07
CA ASP A 24 4.94 17.24 -0.81
C ASP A 24 3.85 17.85 -1.71
N LEU A 25 3.35 19.02 -1.28
CA LEU A 25 2.32 19.77 -1.98
C LEU A 25 2.74 20.22 -3.39
N ALA A 26 4.02 20.47 -3.64
CA ALA A 26 4.50 20.87 -4.96
C ALA A 26 4.45 19.68 -5.92
N LEU A 27 4.93 18.51 -5.47
CA LEU A 27 4.84 17.27 -6.23
C LEU A 27 3.39 16.88 -6.52
N MET A 28 2.51 16.94 -5.51
CA MET A 28 1.10 16.57 -5.65
C MET A 28 0.34 17.52 -6.58
N LYS A 29 0.72 18.79 -6.67
CA LYS A 29 0.14 19.74 -7.64
C LYS A 29 0.68 19.55 -9.06
N ALA A 30 1.94 19.14 -9.20
CA ALA A 30 2.59 18.96 -10.50
C ALA A 30 2.17 17.67 -11.22
N ARG A 31 1.57 16.70 -10.50
CA ARG A 31 1.18 15.40 -11.06
C ARG A 31 -0.33 15.20 -11.00
N PRO A 32 -0.95 14.60 -12.04
CA PRO A 32 -2.36 14.31 -12.01
C PRO A 32 -2.67 13.21 -10.98
N TRP A 33 -3.85 13.23 -10.35
CA TRP A 33 -4.26 12.21 -9.37
C TRP A 33 -4.07 10.76 -9.85
N ARG A 34 -4.27 10.51 -11.15
CA ARG A 34 -4.05 9.19 -11.77
C ARG A 34 -2.62 8.66 -11.55
N TRP A 35 -1.61 9.55 -11.51
CA TRP A 35 -0.21 9.20 -11.29
C TRP A 35 0.02 8.60 -9.89
N LEU A 36 -0.62 9.17 -8.86
CA LEU A 36 -0.56 8.66 -7.49
C LEU A 36 -1.39 7.37 -7.37
N ARG A 37 -2.59 7.35 -7.95
CA ARG A 37 -3.47 6.17 -7.93
C ARG A 37 -2.78 4.91 -8.47
N VAL A 38 -2.08 5.01 -9.60
CA VAL A 38 -1.37 3.86 -10.20
C VAL A 38 -0.26 3.34 -9.28
N ARG A 39 0.44 4.22 -8.56
CA ARG A 39 1.46 3.79 -7.59
C ARG A 39 0.83 3.07 -6.40
N ILE A 40 -0.24 3.61 -5.84
CA ILE A 40 -0.98 2.95 -4.75
C ILE A 40 -1.50 1.57 -5.19
N GLN A 41 -1.99 1.46 -6.43
CA GLN A 41 -2.39 0.16 -6.99
C GLN A 41 -1.20 -0.80 -7.13
N GLY A 42 -0.03 -0.31 -7.53
CA GLY A 42 1.21 -1.10 -7.57
C GLY A 42 1.59 -1.63 -6.19
N LEU A 43 1.45 -0.82 -5.14
CA LEU A 43 1.70 -1.26 -3.77
C LEU A 43 0.77 -2.42 -3.39
N LEU A 44 -0.53 -2.30 -3.66
CA LEU A 44 -1.52 -3.36 -3.39
C LEU A 44 -1.28 -4.66 -4.18
N GLN A 45 -0.51 -4.62 -5.27
CA GLN A 45 -0.20 -5.79 -6.10
C GLN A 45 1.17 -6.41 -5.75
N SER A 46 1.98 -5.75 -4.93
CA SER A 46 3.32 -6.20 -4.58
C SER A 46 3.32 -6.85 -3.18
N PRO A 47 3.55 -8.18 -3.08
CA PRO A 47 3.49 -8.92 -1.81
C PRO A 47 4.45 -8.45 -0.72
N ASP A 48 5.52 -7.78 -1.13
CA ASP A 48 6.58 -7.31 -0.24
C ASP A 48 6.18 -6.03 0.53
N THR A 49 5.14 -5.34 0.07
CA THR A 49 4.70 -4.08 0.67
C THR A 49 3.92 -4.31 1.97
N ARG A 50 3.99 -3.33 2.87
CA ARG A 50 3.24 -3.34 4.13
C ARG A 50 1.74 -3.30 3.84
N VAL A 51 1.33 -2.47 2.89
CA VAL A 51 -0.08 -2.35 2.51
C VAL A 51 -0.62 -3.66 1.94
N HIS A 52 0.11 -4.38 1.08
CA HIS A 52 -0.36 -5.67 0.56
C HIS A 52 -0.56 -6.67 1.69
N ARG A 53 0.36 -6.78 2.64
CA ARG A 53 0.26 -7.75 3.75
C ARG A 53 -0.96 -7.51 4.64
N VAL A 54 -1.38 -6.26 4.79
CA VAL A 54 -2.59 -5.91 5.54
C VAL A 54 -3.85 -6.30 4.77
N PHE A 55 -3.92 -6.01 3.47
CA PHE A 55 -5.12 -6.27 2.66
C PHE A 55 -5.24 -7.70 2.15
N PHE A 56 -4.14 -8.43 2.07
CA PHE A 56 -4.06 -9.80 1.58
C PHE A 56 -3.26 -10.67 2.56
N PRO A 57 -3.76 -10.87 3.79
CA PRO A 57 -3.08 -11.70 4.77
C PRO A 57 -2.98 -13.16 4.27
N PRO A 58 -1.89 -13.88 4.60
CA PRO A 58 -1.77 -15.28 4.24
C PRO A 58 -2.89 -16.10 4.89
N PRO A 59 -3.32 -17.21 4.26
CA PRO A 59 -4.32 -18.08 4.85
C PRO A 59 -3.84 -18.60 6.21
N PRO A 60 -4.76 -18.77 7.18
CA PRO A 60 -4.39 -19.32 8.47
C PRO A 60 -3.77 -20.71 8.30
N PRO A 61 -2.83 -21.11 9.17
CA PRO A 61 -2.23 -22.43 9.10
C PRO A 61 -3.32 -23.52 9.22
N PRO A 62 -3.13 -24.70 8.61
CA PRO A 62 -4.10 -25.79 8.69
C PRO A 62 -4.42 -26.13 10.14
N ASP A 63 -5.71 -26.30 10.47
CA ASP A 63 -6.11 -26.70 11.81
C ASP A 63 -5.60 -28.12 12.11
N PRO A 64 -4.68 -28.30 13.09
CA PRO A 64 -4.13 -29.61 13.42
C PRO A 64 -5.20 -30.60 13.92
N ARG A 65 -6.41 -30.13 14.29
CA ARG A 65 -7.52 -30.95 14.81
C ARG A 65 -8.48 -31.48 13.74
N ARG A 66 -8.29 -31.13 12.46
CA ARG A 66 -9.17 -31.52 11.34
C ARG A 66 -8.67 -32.69 10.50
N ARG A 67 -7.72 -33.49 11.01
CA ARG A 67 -7.17 -34.69 10.36
C ARG A 67 -7.89 -35.97 10.76
#